data_AF-A0A920UCH2-F1
#
_entry.id   AF-A0A920UCH2-F1
#
_cell.length_a   1.000
_cell.length_b   1.000
_cell.length_c   1.000
_cell.angle_alpha   90.00
_cell.angle_beta   90.00
_cell.angle_gamma   90.00
#
_symmetry.space_group_name_H-M   'P 1'
#
loop_
_entity.id
_entity.type
_entity.pdbx_description
1 polymer ?
#
loop_
_entity_poly.entity_id
_entity_poly.type
_entity_poly.pdbx_seq_one_letter_code
_entity_poly.pdbx_strand_id
1 'polypeptide(L)'
;MAADFPQIETESLLVDPACMDLVRWPEDFDVMVASNLFADILSDIAAVVTGSMGLAPSANINPEKEYPSLLSLCMEPPLNYGEGYR
;
A
#
# COMPACT_ATOMS: atom_id res chain seq x y z
N MET A 1 18.67 -12.99 1.83
CA MET A 1 17.23 -12.70 2.07
C MET A 1 16.33 -13.73 1.40
N ALA A 2 16.17 -13.78 0.07
CA ALA A 2 15.31 -14.81 -0.55
C ALA A 2 15.79 -16.26 -0.26
N ALA A 3 17.11 -16.49 -0.29
CA ALA A 3 17.70 -17.79 0.07
C ALA A 3 17.46 -18.20 1.53
N ASP A 4 17.15 -17.25 2.42
CA ASP A 4 16.89 -17.52 3.84
C ASP A 4 15.43 -17.93 4.08
N PHE A 5 14.55 -17.75 3.08
CA PHE A 5 13.12 -18.07 3.12
C PHE A 5 12.69 -18.83 1.85
N PRO A 6 13.20 -20.05 1.61
CA PRO A 6 12.95 -20.80 0.37
C PRO A 6 11.48 -21.21 0.16
N GLN A 7 10.67 -21.16 1.21
CA GLN A 7 9.23 -21.44 1.16
C GLN A 7 8.38 -20.28 0.61
N ILE A 8 8.98 -19.09 0.44
CA ILE A 8 8.29 -17.91 -0.08
C ILE A 8 8.61 -17.82 -1.57
N GLU A 9 7.60 -18.01 -2.41
CA GLU A 9 7.71 -17.76 -3.85
C GLU A 9 7.78 -16.25 -4.10
N THR A 10 8.68 -15.83 -5.00
CA THR A 10 8.87 -14.40 -5.32
C THR A 10 8.92 -14.21 -6.82
N GLU A 11 8.18 -13.23 -7.31
CA GLU A 11 8.22 -12.77 -8.70
C GLU A 11 8.58 -11.28 -8.75
N SER A 12 9.26 -10.86 -9.82
CA SER A 12 9.57 -9.45 -10.08
C SER A 12 8.84 -8.98 -11.31
N LEU A 13 8.00 -7.98 -11.14
CA LEU A 13 7.22 -7.36 -12.20
C LEU A 13 7.73 -5.93 -12.46
N LEU A 14 7.60 -5.48 -13.71
CA LEU A 14 7.71 -4.05 -14.02
C LEU A 14 6.50 -3.32 -13.42
N VAL A 15 6.64 -2.03 -13.14
CA VAL A 15 5.60 -1.26 -12.45
C VAL A 15 4.32 -1.12 -13.29
N ASP A 16 4.45 -1.03 -14.61
CA ASP A 16 3.33 -0.90 -15.55
C ASP A 16 2.43 -2.15 -15.61
N PRO A 17 2.94 -3.39 -15.82
CA PRO A 17 2.10 -4.58 -15.71
C PRO A 17 1.61 -4.79 -14.28
N ALA A 18 2.41 -4.49 -13.25
CA ALA A 18 1.95 -4.61 -11.86
C ALA A 18 0.71 -3.73 -11.59
N CYS A 19 0.69 -2.48 -12.07
CA CYS A 19 -0.49 -1.62 -12.00
C CYS A 19 -1.69 -2.19 -12.77
N MET A 20 -1.45 -2.74 -13.97
CA MET A 20 -2.51 -3.33 -14.80
C MET A 20 -3.14 -4.55 -14.14
N ASP A 21 -2.30 -5.41 -13.59
CA ASP A 21 -2.68 -6.70 -13.02
C ASP A 21 -3.36 -6.48 -11.66
N LEU A 22 -2.89 -5.53 -10.85
CA LEU A 22 -3.53 -5.16 -9.58
C LEU A 22 -5.00 -4.69 -9.77
N VAL A 23 -5.34 -4.14 -10.93
CA VAL A 23 -6.72 -3.75 -11.26
C VAL A 23 -7.54 -4.93 -11.80
N ARG A 24 -6.91 -5.84 -12.55
CA ARG A 24 -7.59 -6.95 -13.24
C ARG A 24 -7.80 -8.17 -12.34
N TRP A 25 -6.77 -8.49 -11.56
CA TRP A 25 -6.61 -9.69 -10.75
C TRP A 25 -5.95 -9.34 -9.41
N PRO A 26 -6.55 -8.44 -8.59
CA PRO A 26 -6.00 -8.09 -7.28
C PRO A 26 -5.80 -9.30 -6.35
N GLU A 27 -6.59 -10.36 -6.53
CA GLU A 27 -6.52 -11.60 -5.74
C GLU A 27 -5.24 -12.41 -5.93
N ASP A 28 -4.49 -12.17 -7.00
CA ASP A 28 -3.22 -12.85 -7.27
C ASP A 28 -2.05 -12.26 -6.46
N PHE A 29 -2.27 -11.13 -5.77
CA PHE A 29 -1.24 -10.43 -4.99
C PHE A 29 -1.42 -10.62 -3.48
N ASP A 30 -0.42 -11.19 -2.82
CA ASP A 30 -0.36 -11.30 -1.36
C ASP A 30 0.49 -10.22 -0.70
N VAL A 31 1.77 -10.11 -1.09
CA VAL A 31 2.73 -9.14 -0.54
C VAL A 31 3.51 -8.48 -1.66
N MET A 32 3.42 -7.16 -1.74
CA MET A 32 4.16 -6.36 -2.71
C MET A 32 5.27 -5.57 -2.02
N VAL A 33 6.48 -5.64 -2.56
CA VAL A 33 7.63 -4.84 -2.12
C VAL A 33 8.08 -3.97 -3.28
N ALA A 34 8.10 -2.66 -3.08
CA ALA A 34 8.44 -1.69 -4.11
C ALA A 34 9.30 -0.55 -3.53
N SER A 35 9.93 0.23 -4.42
CA SER A 35 10.59 1.47 -4.02
C SER A 35 9.55 2.50 -3.58
N ASN A 36 9.98 3.52 -2.82
CA ASN A 36 9.08 4.52 -2.24
C ASN A 36 8.04 5.08 -3.22
N LEU A 37 8.49 5.53 -4.40
CA LEU A 37 7.59 6.13 -5.41
C LEU A 37 6.63 5.11 -6.02
N PHE A 38 7.08 3.88 -6.27
CA PHE A 38 6.21 2.85 -6.84
C PHE A 38 5.23 2.30 -5.81
N ALA A 39 5.64 2.18 -4.55
CA ALA A 39 4.77 1.79 -3.45
C ALA A 39 3.64 2.81 -3.24
N ASP A 40 3.94 4.11 -3.35
CA ASP A 40 2.94 5.18 -3.27
C ASP A 40 1.83 4.99 -4.31
N ILE A 41 2.22 4.87 -5.60
CA ILE A 41 1.28 4.66 -6.71
C ILE A 41 0.48 3.36 -6.55
N LEU A 42 1.16 2.25 -6.24
CA LEU A 42 0.50 0.95 -6.09
C LEU A 42 -0.46 0.93 -4.89
N SER A 43 -0.11 1.60 -3.80
CA SER A 43 -0.94 1.66 -2.60
C SER A 43 -2.23 2.44 -2.83
N ASP A 44 -2.20 3.52 -3.61
CA ASP A 44 -3.40 4.27 -4.01
C ASP A 44 -4.32 3.42 -4.90
N ILE A 45 -3.73 2.73 -5.89
CA ILE A 45 -4.49 1.83 -6.76
C ILE A 45 -5.15 0.73 -5.93
N ALA A 46 -4.40 0.07 -5.05
CA ALA A 46 -4.92 -0.98 -4.17
C ALA A 46 -6.07 -0.46 -3.28
N ALA A 47 -5.93 0.76 -2.74
CA ALA A 47 -6.95 1.35 -1.89
C ALA A 47 -8.25 1.69 -2.65
N VAL A 48 -8.15 2.08 -3.92
CA VAL A 48 -9.32 2.30 -4.79
C VAL A 48 -9.95 0.97 -5.21
N VAL A 49 -9.15 -0.03 -5.60
CA VAL A 49 -9.63 -1.36 -5.99
C VAL A 49 -10.36 -2.06 -4.85
N THR A 50 -9.87 -1.91 -3.61
CA THR A 50 -10.51 -2.46 -2.41
C THR A 50 -11.73 -1.67 -1.92
N GLY A 51 -11.95 -0.46 -2.46
CA GLY A 51 -13.22 0.26 -2.35
C GLY A 51 -13.13 1.68 -1.79
N SER A 52 -12.07 2.06 -1.06
CA SER A 52 -11.89 3.46 -0.61
C SER A 52 -10.48 3.76 -0.07
N MET A 53 -9.89 4.86 -0.57
CA MET A 53 -8.66 5.42 -0.01
C MET A 53 -8.77 5.88 1.44
N GLY A 54 -9.98 6.29 1.88
CA GLY A 54 -10.21 6.76 3.25
C GLY A 54 -10.26 5.63 4.29
N LEU A 55 -10.23 4.37 3.86
CA LEU A 55 -10.25 3.20 4.73
C LEU A 55 -8.91 2.45 4.74
N ALA A 56 -7.98 2.79 3.85
CA ALA A 56 -6.68 2.14 3.76
C ALA A 56 -5.76 2.61 4.91
N PRO A 57 -5.33 1.73 5.82
CA PRO A 57 -4.36 2.07 6.84
C PRO A 57 -2.94 2.09 6.27
N SER A 58 -2.08 2.91 6.86
CA SER A 58 -0.66 3.02 6.54
C SER A 58 0.20 3.05 7.80
N ALA A 59 1.40 2.49 7.69
CA ALA A 59 2.35 2.38 8.78
C ALA A 59 3.78 2.65 8.32
N ASN A 60 4.39 3.72 8.84
CA ASN A 60 5.82 3.98 8.69
C ASN A 60 6.54 3.38 9.90
N ILE A 61 7.08 2.17 9.71
CA ILE A 61 7.68 1.37 10.78
C ILE A 61 9.18 1.63 10.87
N ASN A 62 9.68 1.80 12.10
CA ASN A 62 11.11 1.72 12.42
C ASN A 62 11.40 0.35 13.08
N PRO A 63 11.91 -0.64 12.35
CA PRO A 63 12.08 -2.01 12.85
C PRO A 63 13.03 -2.10 14.06
N GLU A 64 14.03 -1.21 14.14
CA GLU A 64 15.04 -1.17 15.21
C GLU A 64 14.49 -0.56 16.52
N LYS A 65 13.30 0.04 16.47
CA LYS A 65 12.58 0.62 17.64
C LYS A 65 13.34 1.74 18.37
N GLU A 66 14.32 2.36 17.73
CA GLU A 66 15.04 3.51 18.28
C GLU A 66 14.14 4.77 18.35
N TYR A 67 13.22 4.89 17.40
CA TYR A 67 12.26 5.99 17.29
C TYR A 67 10.83 5.46 17.17
N PRO A 68 9.82 6.21 17.63
CA PRO A 68 8.43 5.82 17.48
C PRO A 68 8.05 5.68 16.01
N SER A 69 7.29 4.63 15.69
CA SER A 69 6.67 4.44 14.37
C SER A 69 5.42 5.29 14.23
N LEU A 70 5.06 5.66 12.99
CA LEU A 70 3.87 6.47 12.68
C LEU A 70 2.80 5.59 12.04
N LEU A 71 1.57 5.69 12.53
CA LEU A 71 0.39 5.03 11.98
C LEU A 71 -0.63 6.08 11.54
N SER A 72 -1.18 5.93 10.33
CA SER A 72 -2.15 6.86 9.75
C SER A 72 -3.10 6.14 8.78
N LEU A 73 -4.09 6.84 8.25
CA LEU A 73 -4.76 6.47 7.01
C LEU A 73 -3.96 6.96 5.81
N CYS A 74 -4.11 6.33 4.65
CA CYS A 74 -3.49 6.78 3.41
C CYS A 74 -3.99 8.17 2.99
N MET A 75 -5.28 8.44 3.20
CA MET A 75 -5.87 9.75 2.95
C MET A 75 -6.28 10.45 4.24
N GLU A 76 -5.93 11.72 4.36
CA GLU A 76 -6.51 12.59 5.38
C GLU A 76 -7.94 12.99 5.00
N PRO A 77 -8.84 13.15 5.99
CA PRO A 77 -10.17 13.66 5.73
C PRO A 77 -10.10 15.07 5.11
N PRO A 78 -11.02 15.41 4.19
CA PRO A 78 -11.03 16.74 3.59
C PRO A 78 -11.20 17.82 4.67
N LEU A 79 -10.52 18.96 4.49
CA LEU A 79 -10.49 20.10 5.43
C LEU A 79 -11.88 20.65 5.82
N ASN A 80 -12.93 20.29 5.08
CA ASN A 80 -14.31 20.70 5.31
C ASN A 80 -15.09 19.76 6.25
N TYR A 81 -14.43 18.85 6.98
CA TYR A 81 -15.11 17.92 7.90
C TYR A 81 -15.90 18.63 9.03
N GLY A 82 -15.64 19.91 9.29
CA GLY A 82 -16.39 20.77 10.24
C GLY A 82 -17.58 21.53 9.63
N GLU A 83 -17.66 21.61 8.30
CA GLU A 83 -18.79 22.19 7.57
C GLU A 83 -19.72 21.02 7.22
N GLY A 84 -20.54 20.58 8.18
CA GLY A 84 -21.43 19.42 8.00
C GLY A 84 -22.15 19.50 6.66
N TYR A 85 -22.08 18.42 5.87
CA TYR A 85 -22.72 18.28 4.56
C TYR A 85 -24.12 18.92 4.57
N ARG A 86 -24.23 20.12 4.02
CA ARG A 86 -25.48 20.79 3.68
C ARG A 86 -25.69 20.73 2.19
#